data_AF-A0A660PF36-F1
#
_entry.id   AF-A0A660PF36-F1
#
_cell.length_a   1.000
_cell.length_b   1.000
_cell.length_c   1.000
_cell.angle_alpha   90.00
_cell.angle_beta   90.00
_cell.angle_gamma   90.00
#
_symmetry.space_group_name_H-M   'P 1'
#
loop_
_entity.id
_entity.type
_entity.pdbx_description
1 polymer ?
#
loop_
_entity_poly.entity_id
_entity_poly.type
_entity_poly.pdbx_seq_one_letter_code
_entity_poly.pdbx_strand_id
1 'polypeptide(L)' 'MTEIRMTGEIRTDLDCEVTGLPAERWGEAVFKIGEEELVMEISVEDKTIVALMAGEDAVWKGSYEGLKKLLKGEIKAR' A
#
# COMPACT_ATOMS: atom_id res chain seq x y z
N MET A 1 -13.31 -24.93 11.90
CA MET A 1 -13.33 -23.50 11.55
C MET A 1 -12.01 -22.92 12.02
N THR A 2 -11.01 -22.89 11.13
CA THR A 2 -9.79 -22.13 11.38
C THR A 2 -10.21 -20.68 11.50
N GLU A 3 -10.04 -20.13 12.69
CA GLU A 3 -10.44 -18.77 13.05
C GLU A 3 -9.80 -17.80 12.04
N ILE A 4 -10.58 -16.93 11.37
CA ILE A 4 -10.03 -15.89 10.49
C ILE A 4 -9.21 -14.97 11.39
N ARG A 5 -7.90 -15.19 11.44
CA ARG A 5 -6.95 -14.40 12.21
C ARG A 5 -6.19 -13.48 11.27
N MET A 6 -6.14 -12.21 11.65
CA MET A 6 -5.44 -11.16 10.94
C MET A 6 -4.31 -10.62 11.81
N THR A 7 -3.14 -10.40 11.21
CA THR A 7 -2.05 -9.62 11.81
C THR A 7 -1.76 -8.40 10.96
N GLY A 8 -1.34 -7.30 11.57
CA GLY A 8 -1.00 -6.05 10.87
C GLY A 8 0.36 -5.53 11.31
N GLU A 9 1.07 -4.89 10.37
CA GLU A 9 2.33 -4.19 10.60
C GLU A 9 2.29 -2.85 9.85
N ILE A 10 2.84 -1.80 10.46
CA ILE A 10 3.10 -0.51 9.82
C ILE A 10 4.60 -0.28 9.85
N ARG A 11 5.17 0.04 8.69
CA ARG A 11 6.59 0.35 8.49
C ARG A 11 6.72 1.74 7.91
N THR A 12 7.74 2.48 8.32
CA THR A 12 8.07 3.80 7.78
C THR A 12 9.54 3.86 7.40
N ASP A 13 9.96 4.90 6.67
CA ASP A 13 11.39 5.14 6.38
C ASP A 13 12.27 5.10 7.64
N LEU A 14 11.72 5.57 8.76
CA LEU A 14 12.40 5.59 10.06
C LEU A 14 12.66 4.17 10.58
N ASP A 15 11.73 3.26 10.35
CA ASP A 15 11.83 1.85 10.77
C ASP A 15 12.78 1.04 9.87
N CYS A 16 13.01 1.49 8.63
CA CYS A 16 13.74 0.75 7.61
C CYS A 16 15.16 1.27 7.31
N GLU A 17 15.65 2.31 8.02
CA GLU A 17 16.97 2.95 7.82
C GLU A 17 17.34 3.16 6.34
N VAL A 18 16.35 3.48 5.49
CA VAL A 18 16.53 3.47 4.03
C VAL A 18 17.37 4.66 3.62
N THR A 19 18.65 4.41 3.35
CA THR A 19 19.58 5.39 2.80
C THR A 19 19.19 5.72 1.35
N GLY A 20 18.39 6.77 1.17
CA GLY A 20 18.05 7.26 -0.18
C GLY A 20 16.72 7.99 -0.29
N LEU A 21 15.77 7.72 0.62
CA LEU A 21 14.55 8.50 0.75
C LEU A 21 14.67 9.44 1.96
N PRO A 22 14.29 10.72 1.83
CA PRO A 22 14.18 11.58 3.00
C PRO A 22 13.20 10.95 3.99
N ALA A 23 13.61 10.83 5.26
CA ALA A 23 12.73 10.34 6.32
C ALA A 23 11.36 11.03 6.26
N GLU A 24 10.29 10.28 6.59
CA GLU A 24 8.88 10.72 6.54
C GLU A 24 8.25 10.77 5.13
N ARG A 25 8.88 10.17 4.11
CA ARG A 25 8.34 10.17 2.73
C ARG A 25 7.81 8.84 2.27
N TRP A 26 7.95 7.78 3.04
CA TRP A 26 7.39 6.47 2.74
C TRP A 26 6.80 5.81 3.98
N GLY A 27 5.70 5.09 3.76
CA GLY A 27 5.10 4.22 4.75
C GLY A 27 4.31 3.09 4.10
N GLU A 28 4.34 1.93 4.74
CA GLU A 28 3.68 0.72 4.29
C GLU A 28 2.84 0.13 5.43
N ALA A 29 1.61 -0.27 5.13
CA ALA A 29 0.78 -1.07 6.01
C ALA A 29 0.57 -2.45 5.38
N VAL A 30 0.95 -3.50 6.09
CA VAL A 30 0.81 -4.90 5.67
C VAL A 30 -0.20 -5.59 6.58
N PHE A 31 -1.23 -6.20 6.00
CA PHE A 31 -2.21 -7.02 6.70
C PHE A 31 -2.13 -8.45 6.17
N LYS A 32 -1.85 -9.43 7.04
CA LYS A 32 -1.87 -10.85 6.70
C LYS A 32 -3.15 -11.50 7.20
N ILE A 33 -3.86 -12.21 6.32
CA ILE A 33 -5.15 -12.85 6.58
C ILE A 33 -5.07 -14.30 6.11
N GLY A 34 -4.75 -15.23 7.02
CA GLY A 34 -4.47 -16.61 6.61
C GLY A 34 -3.21 -16.68 5.73
N GLU A 35 -3.37 -17.11 4.48
CA GLU A 35 -2.30 -17.15 3.46
C GLU A 35 -2.30 -15.93 2.53
N GLU A 36 -3.28 -15.04 2.67
CA GLU A 36 -3.41 -13.82 1.87
C GLU A 36 -2.69 -12.63 2.53
N GLU A 37 -2.25 -11.69 1.70
CA GLU A 37 -1.65 -10.43 2.14
C GLU A 37 -2.34 -9.24 1.46
N LEU A 38 -2.71 -8.24 2.25
CA LEU A 38 -3.16 -6.94 1.77
C LEU A 38 -2.11 -5.89 2.16
N VAL A 39 -1.51 -5.23 1.17
CA VAL A 39 -0.49 -4.21 1.36
C VAL A 39 -0.98 -2.87 0.83
N MET A 40 -0.74 -1.82 1.61
CA MET A 40 -0.88 -0.43 1.17
C MET A 40 0.44 0.29 1.38
N GLU A 41 1.06 0.72 0.29
CA GLU A 41 2.25 1.55 0.29
C GLU A 41 1.87 2.99 -0.07
N ILE A 42 2.40 3.96 0.67
CA ILE A 42 2.31 5.38 0.37
C ILE A 42 3.72 5.93 0.26
N SER A 43 4.02 6.59 -0.85
CA SER A 43 5.28 7.30 -1.07
C SER A 43 5.01 8.75 -1.46
N VAL A 44 5.78 9.68 -0.90
CA VAL A 44 5.67 11.12 -1.11
C VAL A 44 6.92 11.60 -1.82
N GLU A 45 6.83 11.74 -3.14
CA GLU A 45 7.91 12.27 -3.98
C GLU A 45 7.58 13.71 -4.42
N ASP A 46 7.56 13.99 -5.72
CA ASP A 46 6.96 15.21 -6.30
C ASP A 46 5.41 15.16 -6.21
N LYS A 47 4.84 13.96 -6.14
CA LYS A 47 3.42 13.64 -5.94
C LYS A 47 3.28 12.49 -4.97
N THR A 48 2.14 12.41 -4.29
CA THR A 48 1.80 11.25 -3.47
C THR A 48 1.43 10.08 -4.38
N ILE A 49 2.20 9.00 -4.28
CA ILE A 49 1.99 7.72 -4.93
C ILE A 49 1.40 6.75 -3.90
N VAL A 50 0.43 5.97 -4.35
CA VAL A 50 -0.22 4.92 -3.57
C VAL A 50 -0.12 3.62 -4.35
N ALA A 51 0.30 2.56 -3.68
CA ALA A 51 0.20 1.19 -4.19
C ALA A 51 -0.71 0.36 -3.27
N LEU A 52 -1.58 -0.45 -3.86
CA LEU A 52 -2.47 -1.39 -3.20
C LEU A 52 -2.20 -2.77 -3.80
N MET A 53 -1.94 -3.76 -2.95
CA MET A 53 -1.73 -5.14 -3.36
C MET A 53 -2.63 -6.04 -2.53
N ALA A 54 -3.48 -6.83 -3.17
CA ALA A 54 -4.27 -7.87 -2.52
C ALA A 54 -3.85 -9.20 -3.14
N GLY A 55 -2.98 -9.94 -2.44
CA GLY A 55 -2.26 -11.07 -3.02
C GLY A 55 -1.26 -10.65 -4.11
N GLU A 56 -0.79 -11.62 -4.89
CA GLU A 56 0.20 -11.39 -5.95
C GLU A 56 -0.44 -10.94 -7.28
N ASP A 57 -1.74 -11.17 -7.47
CA ASP A 57 -2.44 -11.03 -8.76
C ASP A 57 -3.36 -9.81 -8.85
N ALA A 58 -3.68 -9.15 -7.74
CA ALA A 58 -4.47 -7.92 -7.73
C ALA A 58 -3.66 -6.73 -7.20
N VAL A 59 -2.97 -6.03 -8.11
CA VAL A 59 -2.10 -4.89 -7.80
C VAL A 59 -2.54 -3.63 -8.53
N TRP A 60 -2.62 -2.52 -7.80
CA TRP A 60 -2.82 -1.19 -8.35
C TRP A 60 -1.76 -0.22 -7.82
N LYS A 61 -1.14 0.57 -8.70
CA LYS A 61 -0.22 1.64 -8.32
C LYS A 61 -0.50 2.91 -9.13
N GLY A 62 -0.58 4.05 -8.46
CA GLY A 62 -0.86 5.32 -9.10
C GLY A 62 -0.74 6.50 -8.15
N SER A 63 -1.10 7.70 -8.62
CA SER A 63 -1.14 8.88 -7.75
C SER A 63 -2.35 8.85 -6.83
N TYR A 64 -2.32 9.62 -5.73
CA TYR A 64 -3.48 9.80 -4.85
C TYR A 64 -4.72 10.33 -5.61
N GLU A 65 -4.53 11.24 -6.57
CA GLU A 65 -5.59 11.68 -7.48
C GLU A 65 -6.09 10.54 -8.38
N GLY A 66 -5.18 9.69 -8.87
CA GLY A 66 -5.53 8.47 -9.59
C GLY A 66 -6.42 7.54 -8.74
N LEU A 67 -6.07 7.35 -7.46
CA LEU A 67 -6.87 6.53 -6.54
C LEU A 67 -8.27 7.11 -6.35
N LYS A 68 -8.39 8.43 -6.16
CA LYS A 68 -9.71 9.09 -6.06
C LYS A 68 -10.56 8.84 -7.31
N LYS A 69 -9.97 8.99 -8.50
CA LYS A 69 -10.66 8.74 -9.78
C LYS A 69 -11.06 7.27 -9.90
N LEU A 70 -10.20 6.35 -9.47
CA LEU A 70 -10.49 4.92 -9.46
C LEU A 70 -11.70 4.61 -8.57
N LEU A 71 -11.70 5.11 -7.32
CA LEU A 71 -12.79 4.91 -6.36
C LEU A 71 -14.11 5.55 -6.80
N LYS A 72 -14.06 6.62 -7.60
CA LYS A 72 -15.25 7.24 -8.23
C LYS A 72 -15.72 6.55 -9.51
N GLY A 73 -14.98 5.53 -10.00
CA GLY A 73 -15.27 4.86 -11.26
C GLY A 73 -14.97 5.71 -12.51
N GLU A 74 -14.23 6.81 -12.35
CA GLU A 74 -13.83 7.70 -13.45
C GLU A 74 -12.70 7.09 -14.30
N ILE A 75 -11.95 6.14 -13.74
CA ILE A 75 -10.95 5.32 -14.45
C ILE A 75 -11.15 3.84 -14.10
N LYS A 76 -10.69 2.95 -14.96
CA LYS A 76 -10.69 1.51 -14.70
C LYS A 76 -9.41 1.08 -14.00
N ALA A 77 -9.53 0.16 -13.03
CA ALA A 77 -8.39 -0.64 -12.60
C ALA A 77 -7.84 -1.41 -13.81
N ARG A 78 -6.52 -1.52 -13.90
CA ARG A 78 -5.87 -2.37 -14.90
C ARG A 78 -5.76 -3.79 -14.36
#